data_AF-A0A485KU19-F1
#
_entry.id   AF-A0A485KU19-F1
#
_cell.length_a   1.000
_cell.length_b   1.000
_cell.length_c   1.000
_cell.angle_alpha   90.00
_cell.angle_beta   90.00
_cell.angle_gamma   90.00
#
_symmetry.space_group_name_H-M   'P 1'
#
loop_
_entity.id
_entity.type
_entity.pdbx_description
1 polymer ?
#
loop_
_entity_poly.entity_id
_entity_poly.type
_entity_poly.pdbx_seq_one_letter_code
_entity_poly.pdbx_strand_id
1 'polypeptide(L)'
;MATESIVPTCLFNDCTAPGPFAGKCDRHRGKVKCQITECFNQVYARHLCVRHGGKLQCQAPGCMANARAHGFCCKHGAKSIKKVCQEPGCDRKARLQNRCASHGGKQHLRAKLEMDWVDDMMNWIEFTIDTPSMAHDKPRFHQGEHDAPLAVPDIVDQVFLEFMIEL
;
A
#
# COMPACT_ATOMS: atom_id res chain seq x y z
N MET A 1 -22.23 -3.05 42.22
CA MET A 1 -23.02 -2.57 41.08
C MET A 1 -22.09 -2.54 39.88
N ALA A 2 -22.33 -3.35 38.85
CA ALA A 2 -21.45 -3.44 37.70
C ALA A 2 -21.61 -2.18 36.83
N THR A 3 -20.53 -1.43 36.65
CA THR A 3 -20.48 -0.31 35.71
C THR A 3 -20.33 -0.89 34.31
N GLU A 4 -21.43 -1.00 33.57
CA GLU A 4 -21.35 -1.32 32.14
C GLU A 4 -20.61 -0.20 31.41
N SER A 5 -19.43 -0.53 30.88
CA SER A 5 -18.65 0.38 30.07
C SER A 5 -19.37 0.58 28.74
N ILE A 6 -19.97 1.75 28.56
CA ILE A 6 -20.63 2.12 27.31
C ILE A 6 -19.54 2.30 26.25
N VAL A 7 -19.31 1.26 25.45
CA VAL A 7 -18.43 1.33 24.30
C VAL A 7 -19.12 2.13 23.18
N PRO A 8 -18.55 3.28 22.76
CA PRO A 8 -19.15 4.06 21.70
C PRO A 8 -19.12 3.27 20.38
N THR A 9 -20.10 3.53 19.53
CA THR A 9 -20.14 2.95 18.17
C THR A 9 -18.97 3.46 17.34
N CYS A 10 -18.55 2.67 16.35
CA CYS A 10 -17.48 3.03 15.46
C CYS A 10 -17.77 4.36 14.74
N LEU A 11 -16.74 5.20 14.71
CA LEU A 11 -16.67 6.51 14.10
C LEU A 11 -17.09 6.52 12.63
N PHE A 12 -16.80 5.47 11.86
CA PHE A 12 -17.02 5.46 10.42
C PHE A 12 -18.50 5.31 10.06
N ASN A 13 -18.94 6.04 9.02
CA ASN A 13 -20.33 6.02 8.56
C ASN A 13 -20.87 4.60 8.37
N ASP A 14 -22.11 4.41 8.80
CA ASP A 14 -22.88 3.16 8.69
C ASP A 14 -22.23 1.95 9.40
N CYS A 15 -21.23 2.15 10.25
CA CYS A 15 -20.60 1.08 11.00
C CYS A 15 -21.21 0.95 12.39
N THR A 16 -22.02 -0.08 12.60
CA THR A 16 -22.68 -0.35 13.89
C THR A 16 -21.80 -1.10 14.90
N ALA A 17 -20.60 -1.54 14.50
CA ALA A 17 -19.68 -2.25 15.38
C ALA A 17 -19.20 -1.36 16.55
N PRO A 18 -18.91 -1.94 17.72
CA PRO A 18 -18.32 -1.20 18.85
C PRO A 18 -16.94 -0.65 18.48
N GLY A 19 -16.63 0.53 18.99
CA GLY A 19 -15.43 1.29 18.67
C GLY A 19 -14.44 1.42 19.83
N PRO A 20 -13.90 0.32 20.40
CA PRO A 20 -12.99 0.41 21.55
C PRO A 20 -11.65 1.07 21.21
N PHE A 21 -11.26 1.12 19.93
CA PHE A 21 -9.95 1.64 19.49
C PHE A 21 -10.06 3.12 19.13
N ALA A 22 -10.12 4.00 20.13
CA ALA A 22 -10.30 5.44 19.95
C ALA A 22 -11.52 5.76 19.07
N GLY A 23 -12.65 5.10 19.36
CA GLY A 23 -13.88 5.22 18.58
C GLY A 23 -13.87 4.40 17.28
N LYS A 24 -12.92 3.49 17.03
CA LYS A 24 -12.88 2.64 15.82
C LYS A 24 -13.03 1.17 16.19
N CYS A 25 -13.71 0.39 15.33
CA CYS A 25 -13.78 -1.07 15.45
C CYS A 25 -12.54 -1.74 14.85
N ASP A 26 -12.39 -3.06 15.03
CA ASP A 26 -11.26 -3.82 14.48
C ASP A 26 -11.06 -3.64 12.98
N ARG A 27 -12.14 -3.62 12.20
CA ARG A 27 -12.11 -3.41 10.74
C ARG A 27 -11.61 -2.02 10.35
N HIS A 28 -11.75 -1.05 11.26
CA HIS A 28 -11.46 0.36 11.01
C HIS A 28 -10.27 0.91 11.80
N ARG A 29 -9.65 0.14 12.71
CA ARG A 29 -8.58 0.63 13.59
C ARG A 29 -7.42 1.31 12.83
N GLY A 30 -7.01 0.72 11.71
CA GLY A 30 -5.95 1.25 10.82
C GLY A 30 -6.45 2.16 9.71
N LYS A 31 -7.72 2.58 9.74
CA LYS A 31 -8.31 3.45 8.72
C LYS A 31 -8.36 4.90 9.21
N VAL A 32 -8.23 5.82 8.26
CA VAL A 32 -8.28 7.26 8.48
C VAL A 32 -9.58 7.81 7.89
N LYS A 33 -10.25 8.69 8.64
CA LYS A 33 -11.45 9.40 8.18
C LYS A 33 -11.08 10.60 7.31
N CYS A 34 -12.00 11.01 6.45
CA CYS A 34 -11.88 12.20 5.64
C CYS A 34 -11.53 13.45 6.48
N GLN A 35 -10.70 14.33 5.94
CA GLN A 35 -10.29 15.58 6.60
C GLN A 35 -11.42 16.61 6.73
N ILE A 36 -12.42 16.58 5.84
CA ILE A 36 -13.59 17.45 5.93
C ILE A 36 -14.33 17.19 7.24
N THR A 37 -14.69 18.28 7.92
CA THR A 37 -15.44 18.28 9.18
C THR A 37 -16.73 17.47 9.04
N GLU A 38 -17.09 16.73 10.08
CA GLU A 38 -18.31 15.88 10.12
C GLU A 38 -18.39 14.80 9.02
N CYS A 39 -17.30 14.53 8.31
CA CYS A 39 -17.24 13.43 7.36
C CYS A 39 -16.56 12.21 7.97
N PHE A 40 -17.32 11.15 8.17
CA PHE A 40 -16.82 9.89 8.69
C PHE A 40 -16.58 8.82 7.63
N ASN A 41 -16.50 9.23 6.36
CA ASN A 41 -16.07 8.33 5.29
C ASN A 41 -14.57 8.05 5.38
N GLN A 42 -14.15 6.89 4.89
CA GLN A 42 -12.74 6.56 4.74
C GLN A 42 -12.04 7.42 3.69
N VAL A 43 -10.82 7.82 3.99
CA VAL A 43 -9.90 8.44 3.03
C VAL A 43 -9.67 7.50 1.84
N TYR A 44 -9.75 8.06 0.64
CA TYR A 44 -9.34 7.40 -0.59
C TYR A 44 -7.93 7.86 -1.00
N ALA A 45 -7.72 9.17 -1.12
CA ALA A 45 -6.42 9.77 -1.40
C ALA A 45 -6.40 11.24 -0.93
N ARG A 46 -5.20 11.82 -0.74
CA ARG A 46 -5.01 13.23 -0.33
C ARG A 46 -5.84 13.61 0.90
N HIS A 47 -5.95 12.71 1.88
CA HIS A 47 -6.75 12.89 3.10
C HIS A 47 -8.27 13.11 2.87
N LEU A 48 -8.77 12.86 1.66
CA LEU A 48 -10.15 13.09 1.27
C LEU A 48 -10.83 11.78 0.85
N CYS A 49 -12.12 11.64 1.17
CA CYS A 49 -12.95 10.54 0.66
C CYS A 49 -13.37 10.79 -0.79
N VAL A 50 -13.98 9.80 -1.43
CA VAL A 50 -14.44 9.91 -2.84
C VAL A 50 -15.39 11.11 -3.06
N ARG A 51 -16.30 11.36 -2.12
CA ARG A 51 -17.28 12.47 -2.19
C ARG A 51 -16.63 13.84 -2.06
N HIS A 52 -15.52 13.92 -1.32
CA HIS A 52 -14.83 15.18 -1.01
C HIS A 52 -13.57 15.36 -1.85
N GLY A 53 -13.52 14.80 -3.06
CA GLY A 53 -12.43 15.06 -4.00
C GLY A 53 -11.19 14.16 -3.83
N GLY A 54 -11.28 13.08 -3.05
CA GLY A 54 -10.24 12.04 -3.02
C GLY A 54 -10.06 11.36 -4.38
N LYS A 55 -11.14 11.27 -5.17
CA LYS A 55 -11.11 10.74 -6.53
C LYS A 55 -11.21 11.87 -7.56
N LEU A 56 -10.42 11.77 -8.63
CA LEU A 56 -10.45 12.75 -9.72
C LEU A 56 -11.82 12.75 -10.40
N GLN A 57 -12.29 13.94 -10.77
CA GLN A 57 -13.48 14.14 -11.60
C GLN A 57 -13.16 13.93 -13.08
N CYS A 58 -14.19 13.63 -13.85
CA CYS A 58 -14.09 13.54 -15.30
C CYS A 58 -13.71 14.91 -15.89
N GLN A 59 -12.70 14.95 -16.74
CA GLN A 59 -12.24 16.18 -17.41
C GLN A 59 -13.18 16.66 -18.53
N ALA A 60 -14.28 15.95 -18.79
CA ALA A 60 -15.24 16.35 -19.81
C ALA A 60 -16.06 17.55 -19.31
N PRO A 61 -16.28 18.60 -20.14
CA PRO A 61 -17.02 19.79 -19.73
C PRO A 61 -18.40 19.44 -19.16
N GLY A 62 -18.70 19.96 -17.96
CA GLY A 62 -19.98 19.75 -17.28
C GLY A 62 -20.19 18.34 -16.69
N CYS A 63 -19.20 17.44 -16.72
CA CYS A 63 -19.35 16.10 -16.17
C CYS A 63 -18.93 16.03 -14.69
N MET A 64 -19.87 15.70 -13.80
CA MET A 64 -19.61 15.49 -12.37
C MET A 64 -19.36 14.00 -11.99
N ALA A 65 -19.05 13.16 -12.98
CA ALA A 65 -18.76 11.75 -12.73
C ALA A 65 -17.29 11.57 -12.35
N ASN A 66 -17.02 10.59 -11.48
CA ASN A 66 -15.65 10.23 -11.14
C ASN A 66 -14.90 9.63 -12.33
N ALA A 67 -13.67 10.07 -12.56
CA ALA A 67 -12.77 9.50 -13.54
C ALA A 67 -12.43 8.04 -13.19
N ARG A 68 -12.33 7.20 -14.22
CA ARG A 68 -11.90 5.79 -14.10
C ARG A 68 -10.51 5.57 -14.68
N ALA A 69 -10.24 6.15 -15.85
CA ALA A 69 -8.96 6.01 -16.52
C ALA A 69 -8.66 7.28 -17.32
N HIS A 70 -7.38 7.67 -17.36
CA HIS A 70 -6.88 8.80 -18.15
C HIS A 70 -7.67 10.12 -17.94
N GLY A 71 -8.13 10.38 -16.72
CA GLY A 71 -8.89 11.61 -16.41
C GLY A 71 -10.37 11.60 -16.83
N PHE A 72 -10.90 10.52 -17.41
CA PHE A 72 -12.28 10.46 -17.89
C PHE A 72 -13.10 9.36 -17.20
N CYS A 73 -14.42 9.57 -17.11
CA CYS A 73 -15.36 8.57 -16.61
C CYS A 73 -15.62 7.45 -17.63
N CYS A 74 -16.46 6.46 -17.32
CA CYS A 74 -16.77 5.38 -18.25
C CYS A 74 -17.52 5.83 -19.52
N LYS A 75 -18.19 6.99 -19.50
CA LYS A 75 -18.94 7.53 -20.65
C LYS A 75 -18.05 8.37 -21.57
N HIS A 76 -17.10 9.11 -20.99
CA HIS A 76 -16.23 10.04 -21.72
C HIS A 76 -14.82 9.49 -21.97
N GLY A 77 -14.45 8.40 -21.30
CA GLY A 77 -13.18 7.74 -21.52
C GLY A 77 -13.15 7.03 -22.88
N ALA A 78 -11.93 6.80 -23.37
CA ALA A 78 -11.74 6.06 -24.61
C ALA A 78 -12.49 4.72 -24.57
N LYS A 79 -13.36 4.50 -25.56
CA LYS A 79 -14.03 3.22 -25.73
C LYS A 79 -12.95 2.18 -26.00
N SER A 80 -12.76 1.25 -25.07
CA SER A 80 -11.84 0.14 -25.28
C SER A 80 -12.34 -0.68 -26.47
N ILE A 81 -11.57 -0.70 -27.56
CA ILE A 81 -11.86 -1.54 -28.71
C ILE A 81 -11.75 -2.99 -28.22
N LYS A 82 -12.89 -3.68 -28.12
CA LYS A 82 -12.92 -5.09 -27.73
C LYS A 82 -12.37 -5.90 -28.89
N LYS A 83 -11.13 -6.37 -28.76
CA LYS A 83 -10.53 -7.25 -29.76
C LYS A 83 -11.29 -8.58 -29.81
N VAL A 84 -11.37 -9.17 -31.00
CA VAL A 84 -11.87 -10.53 -31.22
C VAL A 84 -10.72 -11.51 -31.02
N CYS A 85 -11.03 -12.77 -30.73
CA CYS A 85 -10.05 -13.83 -30.65
C CYS A 85 -9.28 -13.96 -31.97
N GLN A 86 -7.96 -14.05 -31.91
CA GLN A 86 -7.09 -14.25 -33.08
C GLN A 86 -7.15 -15.69 -33.63
N GLU A 87 -7.95 -16.58 -33.03
CA GLU A 87 -8.05 -17.96 -33.49
C GLU A 87 -8.92 -18.00 -34.75
N PRO A 88 -8.48 -18.66 -35.84
CA PRO A 88 -9.26 -18.77 -37.07
C PRO A 88 -10.67 -19.29 -36.80
N GLY A 89 -11.69 -18.58 -37.30
CA GLY A 89 -13.10 -18.96 -37.12
C GLY A 89 -13.68 -18.74 -35.72
N CYS A 90 -13.01 -17.97 -34.84
CA CYS A 90 -13.50 -17.69 -33.50
C CYS A 90 -13.98 -16.24 -33.33
N ASP A 91 -15.29 -16.03 -33.25
CA ASP A 91 -15.89 -14.70 -33.05
C ASP A 91 -15.99 -14.26 -31.59
N ARG A 92 -15.44 -15.05 -30.66
CA ARG A 92 -15.47 -14.73 -29.24
C ARG A 92 -14.56 -13.54 -28.93
N LYS A 93 -14.99 -12.70 -27.99
CA LYS A 93 -14.21 -11.57 -27.50
C LYS A 93 -12.90 -12.04 -26.87
N ALA A 94 -11.79 -11.45 -27.29
CA ALA A 94 -10.51 -11.63 -26.66
C ALA A 94 -10.52 -11.04 -25.25
N ARG A 95 -9.85 -11.71 -24.32
CA ARG A 95 -9.70 -11.29 -22.92
C ARG A 95 -8.25 -10.88 -22.64
N LEU A 96 -7.30 -11.73 -23.01
CA LEU A 96 -5.88 -11.53 -22.79
C LEU A 96 -5.11 -12.02 -24.02
N GLN A 97 -3.99 -11.38 -24.37
CA GLN A 97 -3.13 -11.78 -25.51
C GLN A 97 -3.90 -12.01 -26.83
N ASN A 98 -4.90 -11.16 -27.11
CA ASN A 98 -5.77 -11.26 -28.29
C ASN A 98 -6.52 -12.62 -28.41
N ARG A 99 -6.65 -13.39 -27.33
CA ARG A 99 -7.30 -14.70 -27.31
C ARG A 99 -8.50 -14.72 -26.36
N CYS A 100 -9.50 -15.54 -26.68
CA CYS A 100 -10.68 -15.74 -25.83
C CYS A 100 -10.41 -16.74 -24.71
N ALA A 101 -11.31 -16.85 -23.72
CA ALA A 101 -11.11 -17.70 -22.54
C ALA A 101 -10.84 -19.18 -22.86
N SER A 102 -11.42 -19.71 -23.93
CA SER A 102 -11.21 -21.10 -24.36
C SER A 102 -9.96 -21.28 -25.22
N HIS A 103 -9.41 -20.22 -25.81
CA HIS A 103 -8.23 -20.27 -26.68
C HIS A 103 -7.00 -19.62 -26.03
N GLY A 104 -6.84 -19.76 -24.70
CA GLY A 104 -5.66 -19.26 -23.98
C GLY A 104 -5.77 -17.84 -23.39
N GLY A 105 -6.89 -17.16 -23.59
CA GLY A 105 -7.18 -15.84 -22.99
C GLY A 105 -7.57 -15.88 -21.51
N LYS A 106 -6.94 -16.74 -20.72
CA LYS A 106 -7.12 -16.79 -19.26
C LYS A 106 -5.93 -16.08 -18.63
N GLN A 107 -6.19 -15.27 -17.60
CA GLN A 107 -5.10 -14.84 -16.74
C GLN A 107 -4.64 -16.09 -15.98
N HIS A 108 -3.47 -16.63 -16.34
CA HIS A 108 -2.70 -17.35 -15.35
C HIS A 108 -2.36 -16.28 -14.32
N LEU A 109 -3.12 -16.26 -13.21
CA LEU A 109 -2.62 -15.61 -12.00
C LEU A 109 -1.20 -16.12 -11.90
N ARG A 110 -0.23 -15.22 -12.05
CA ARG A 110 1.17 -15.58 -11.84
C ARG A 110 1.17 -16.15 -10.44
N ALA A 111 1.25 -17.48 -10.32
CA ALA A 111 1.63 -18.15 -9.10
C ALA A 111 3.08 -17.72 -8.87
N LYS A 112 3.24 -16.48 -8.43
CA LYS A 112 4.45 -16.02 -7.78
C LYS A 112 4.08 -16.23 -6.33
N LEU A 113 4.53 -17.37 -5.79
CA LEU A 113 4.88 -17.62 -4.38
C LEU A 113 4.91 -19.14 -4.16
N GLU A 114 5.90 -19.78 -4.76
CA GLU A 114 6.49 -21.09 -4.44
C GLU A 114 7.55 -21.25 -5.56
N MET A 115 8.87 -21.25 -5.33
CA MET A 115 9.68 -21.49 -4.14
C MET A 115 11.03 -20.72 -4.33
N ASP A 116 12.15 -21.21 -3.79
CA ASP A 116 13.57 -20.84 -4.08
C ASP A 116 14.37 -20.23 -2.90
N TRP A 117 13.90 -20.33 -1.65
CA TRP A 117 14.79 -20.08 -0.48
C TRP A 117 15.81 -21.21 -0.28
N VAL A 118 15.45 -22.45 -0.63
CA VAL A 118 16.33 -23.62 -0.44
C VAL A 118 17.48 -23.62 -1.45
N ASP A 119 17.23 -23.18 -2.69
CA ASP A 119 18.26 -23.06 -3.72
C ASP A 119 19.22 -21.89 -3.46
N ASP A 120 18.72 -20.73 -3.00
CA ASP A 120 19.57 -19.60 -2.57
C ASP A 120 20.38 -19.94 -1.30
N MET A 121 19.79 -20.68 -0.35
CA MET A 121 20.48 -21.11 0.88
C MET A 121 21.57 -22.15 0.57
N MET A 122 21.29 -23.13 -0.30
CA MET A 122 22.28 -24.15 -0.66
C MET A 122 23.44 -23.57 -1.50
N ASN A 123 23.17 -22.61 -2.39
CA ASN A 123 24.22 -21.86 -3.09
C ASN A 123 25.10 -21.01 -2.14
N TRP A 124 24.55 -20.52 -1.02
CA TRP A 124 25.31 -19.75 -0.04
C TRP A 124 26.22 -20.64 0.82
N ILE A 125 25.79 -21.86 1.15
CA ILE A 125 26.60 -22.83 1.91
C ILE A 125 27.76 -23.35 1.06
N GLU A 126 27.55 -23.62 -0.24
CA GLU A 126 28.64 -24.03 -1.15
C GLU A 126 29.68 -22.92 -1.38
N PHE A 127 29.31 -21.63 -1.31
CA PHE A 127 30.24 -20.51 -1.51
C PHE A 127 31.14 -20.22 -0.29
N THR A 128 30.84 -20.76 0.89
CA THR A 128 31.54 -20.42 2.15
C THR A 128 32.51 -21.49 2.65
N ILE A 129 32.48 -22.70 2.09
CA ILE A 129 33.36 -23.81 2.52
C ILE A 129 34.64 -23.88 1.67
N ASP A 130 34.63 -23.38 0.45
CA ASP A 130 35.79 -23.36 -0.43
C ASP A 130 36.11 -21.94 -0.91
N THR A 131 36.96 -21.21 -0.19
CA THR A 131 38.07 -20.47 -0.84
C THR A 131 39.12 -20.02 0.18
N PRO A 132 40.42 -20.25 -0.11
CA PRO A 132 41.51 -19.83 0.75
C PRO A 132 41.76 -18.32 0.63
N SER A 133 42.25 -17.76 1.74
CA SER A 133 42.96 -16.49 1.85
C SER A 133 43.74 -16.14 0.58
N MET A 134 43.43 -15.00 -0.05
CA MET A 134 44.39 -14.00 -0.59
C MET A 134 43.64 -12.73 -1.06
N ALA A 135 44.26 -11.59 -0.79
CA ALA A 135 43.75 -10.24 -0.99
C ALA A 135 43.70 -9.79 -2.47
N HIS A 136 42.80 -8.84 -2.80
CA HIS A 136 43.08 -7.49 -3.32
C HIS A 136 41.89 -6.88 -4.09
N ASP A 137 41.66 -5.59 -3.78
CA ASP A 137 40.97 -4.52 -4.50
C ASP A 137 39.45 -4.54 -4.76
N LYS A 138 38.77 -3.68 -3.98
CA LYS A 138 37.35 -3.33 -4.08
C LYS A 138 37.18 -2.12 -5.01
N PRO A 139 36.42 -2.19 -6.12
CA PRO A 139 36.12 -1.00 -6.91
C PRO A 139 35.18 -0.06 -6.14
N ARG A 140 35.56 1.22 -6.17
CA ARG A 140 34.94 2.36 -5.50
C ARG A 140 33.78 2.87 -6.36
N PHE A 141 32.56 2.88 -5.84
CA PHE A 141 31.43 3.61 -6.44
C PHE A 141 31.07 4.80 -5.57
N HIS A 142 31.03 5.99 -6.18
CA HIS A 142 30.72 7.25 -5.53
C HIS A 142 29.28 7.27 -5.00
N GLN A 143 29.14 7.52 -3.70
CA GLN A 143 27.89 7.99 -3.11
C GLN A 143 27.96 9.52 -3.02
N GLY A 144 27.07 10.17 -3.78
CA GLY A 144 26.80 11.59 -3.64
C GLY A 144 26.13 11.87 -2.29
N GLU A 145 26.50 13.02 -1.76
CA GLU A 145 26.24 13.51 -0.41
C GLU A 145 24.80 13.99 -0.26
N HIS A 146 24.15 13.58 0.83
CA HIS A 146 23.10 14.38 1.45
C HIS A 146 23.38 14.41 2.94
N ASP A 147 23.67 15.62 3.41
CA ASP A 147 24.14 15.98 4.73
C ASP A 147 23.18 15.55 5.84
N ALA A 148 23.72 14.85 6.83
CA ALA A 148 23.16 14.74 8.16
C ALA A 148 23.83 15.79 9.06
N PRO A 149 23.07 16.66 9.75
CA PRO A 149 23.61 17.38 10.88
C PRO A 149 23.13 16.78 12.20
N LEU A 150 24.13 16.29 12.93
CA LEU A 150 24.39 16.57 14.34
C LEU A 150 23.53 15.89 15.41
N ALA A 151 24.26 15.14 16.24
CA ALA A 151 23.84 14.51 17.47
C ALA A 151 23.07 15.47 18.40
N VAL A 152 21.88 15.03 18.80
CA VAL A 152 21.22 15.49 20.02
C VAL A 152 21.70 14.59 21.17
N PRO A 153 22.33 15.12 22.22
CA PRO A 153 22.75 14.32 23.37
C PRO A 153 21.54 13.85 24.19
N ASP A 154 21.59 12.58 24.59
CA ASP A 154 20.63 11.89 25.45
C ASP A 154 20.49 12.58 26.82
N ILE A 155 19.26 12.97 27.18
CA ILE A 155 18.89 13.68 28.42
C ILE A 155 18.79 12.74 29.64
N VAL A 156 19.20 11.48 29.52
CA VAL A 156 18.94 10.47 30.56
C VAL A 156 20.04 10.33 31.62
N ASP A 157 21.05 11.21 31.64
CA ASP A 157 22.17 11.16 32.60
C ASP A 157 22.46 12.49 33.33
N GLN A 158 21.43 13.34 33.54
CA GLN A 158 21.61 14.62 34.25
C GLN A 158 20.64 14.87 35.41
N VAL A 159 20.03 13.82 35.96
CA VAL A 159 19.21 13.92 37.19
C VAL A 159 19.70 12.99 38.32
N PHE A 160 20.73 12.18 38.07
CA PHE A 160 21.26 11.21 39.03
C PHE A 160 22.47 11.71 39.84
N LEU A 161 22.95 12.95 39.61
CA LEU A 161 24.10 13.52 40.31
C LEU A 161 23.79 14.74 41.21
N GLU A 162 22.52 15.13 41.37
CA GLU A 162 22.12 16.21 42.32
C GLU A 162 21.24 15.73 43.50
N PHE A 163 21.11 14.42 43.75
CA PHE A 163 20.37 13.90 44.92
C PHE A 163 21.23 13.09 45.92
N MET A 164 22.56 13.12 45.77
CA MET A 164 23.50 12.46 46.70
C MET A 164 24.54 13.45 47.29
N ILE A 165 24.11 14.68 47.55
CA ILE A 165 24.76 15.61 48.49
C ILE A 165 23.61 16.36 49.20
N GLU A 166 23.44 16.10 50.51
CA GLU A 166 22.51 16.70 51.50
C GLU A 166 21.11 16.07 51.77
N LEU A 167 21.05 14.78 52.12
CA LEU A 167 20.32 14.26 53.32
C LEU A 167 20.41 12.72 53.43
#